data_AF-A0A7J4B3D5-F1
#
_entry.id   AF-A0A7J4B3D5-F1
#
_cell.length_a   1.000
_cell.length_b   1.000
_cell.length_c   1.000
_cell.angle_alpha   90.00
_cell.angle_beta   90.00
_cell.angle_gamma   90.00
#
_symmetry.space_group_name_H-M   'P 1'
#
loop_
_entity.id
_entity.type
_entity.pdbx_description
1 polymer ?
#
loop_
_entity_poly.entity_id
_entity_poly.type
_entity_poly.pdbx_seq_one_letter_code
_entity_poly.pdbx_strand_id
1 'polypeptide(L)'
;MTKALITTIDGTLCDHIGIAWVRYLGANKLIDEELFEQHEHLIEAYSDGLLDPPVFVQEWTSVYANIAREQKESEFEKYARKFSTAFIKTIPPISFSLIKHFKDNGYKIFALTFSPVLPAKIIAEHMGINELRATELEVKKGKYTGEILTNFHKLGSEGESIVHDIIIENGIDTSKSFALGSTLNDLSLLQSVAYPIVLNPKGRLADYAKERGFWIANEENVLALIDNIEKSGAKSTFEQMKFIYETGVLKYTPRSGWAHIHIENPESVAEHVFRASVIAYLLAIEENADPHKCASALVMHELGECRIGDVNKITAKYWESKKDAEKIAVNEMVERLDAKKKQKVLDAVNGFNDEKINSICRDADLLENLVSAREYEFKGYVHAREWIKRITPNLKTATAKKWALALSEMDPHSWWFGIKTLQIR
;
A
#
# COMPACT_ATOMS: atom_id res chain seq x y z
N MET A 1 4.51 -12.92 8.03
CA MET A 1 4.74 -12.17 6.77
C MET A 1 6.21 -11.80 6.67
N THR A 2 6.75 -11.71 5.45
CA THR A 2 8.18 -11.50 5.19
C THR A 2 8.54 -10.01 5.36
N LYS A 3 9.59 -9.68 6.13
CA LYS A 3 10.19 -8.33 6.07
C LYS A 3 11.15 -8.28 4.90
N ALA A 4 11.14 -7.19 4.14
CA ALA A 4 11.96 -7.08 2.94
C ALA A 4 12.71 -5.74 2.83
N LEU A 5 13.87 -5.80 2.17
CA LEU A 5 14.41 -4.68 1.42
C LEU A 5 14.07 -4.91 -0.06
N ILE A 6 13.39 -3.98 -0.70
CA ILE A 6 13.18 -3.97 -2.15
C ILE A 6 14.02 -2.83 -2.74
N THR A 7 14.99 -3.12 -3.60
CA THR A 7 15.97 -2.12 -4.06
C THR A 7 16.17 -2.16 -5.56
N THR A 8 16.59 -1.04 -6.15
CA THR A 8 17.27 -1.08 -7.44
C THR A 8 18.77 -1.34 -7.26
N ILE A 9 19.44 -1.80 -8.34
CA ILE A 9 20.89 -2.05 -8.31
C ILE A 9 21.65 -0.87 -8.91
N ASP A 10 21.42 -0.60 -10.19
CA ASP A 10 22.13 0.43 -10.94
C ASP A 10 21.82 1.83 -10.41
N GLY A 11 22.86 2.60 -10.12
CA GLY A 11 22.75 3.94 -9.54
C GLY A 11 22.35 3.96 -8.06
N THR A 12 22.04 2.82 -7.45
CA THR A 12 21.61 2.71 -6.04
C THR A 12 22.64 1.95 -5.20
N LEU A 13 22.97 0.72 -5.60
CA LEU A 13 23.95 -0.13 -4.93
C LEU A 13 25.30 -0.13 -5.64
N CYS A 14 25.34 0.14 -6.94
CA CYS A 14 26.58 0.25 -7.71
C CYS A 14 26.37 1.11 -8.94
N ASP A 15 27.44 1.30 -9.72
CA ASP A 15 27.35 1.92 -11.04
C ASP A 15 26.52 1.06 -12.01
N HIS A 16 26.27 1.57 -13.21
CA HIS A 16 25.39 0.96 -14.22
C HIS A 16 26.01 -0.31 -14.83
N ILE A 17 25.56 -1.49 -14.37
CA ILE A 17 25.99 -2.83 -14.80
C ILE A 17 25.82 -3.00 -16.30
N GLY A 18 24.64 -2.69 -16.83
CA GLY A 18 24.33 -2.86 -18.25
C GLY A 18 25.26 -2.03 -19.15
N ILE A 19 25.48 -0.76 -18.78
CA ILE A 19 26.38 0.14 -19.52
C ILE A 19 27.82 -0.38 -19.47
N ALA A 20 28.33 -0.69 -18.27
CA ALA A 20 29.68 -1.21 -18.10
C ALA A 20 29.88 -2.56 -18.81
N TRP A 21 28.85 -3.39 -18.88
CA TRP A 21 28.85 -4.68 -19.57
C TRP A 21 29.04 -4.53 -21.08
N VAL A 22 28.25 -3.65 -21.72
CA VAL A 22 28.38 -3.42 -23.17
C VAL A 22 29.73 -2.78 -23.51
N ARG A 23 30.21 -1.84 -22.69
CA ARG A 23 31.56 -1.28 -22.80
C ARG A 23 32.67 -2.34 -22.67
N TYR A 24 32.52 -3.29 -21.76
CA TYR A 24 33.43 -4.43 -21.65
C TYR A 24 33.44 -5.27 -22.94
N LEU A 25 32.27 -5.58 -23.49
CA LEU A 25 32.16 -6.33 -24.74
C LEU A 25 32.82 -5.59 -25.91
N GLY A 26 32.56 -4.29 -26.06
CA GLY A 26 33.14 -3.44 -27.10
C GLY A 26 34.65 -3.34 -26.99
N ALA A 27 35.19 -3.06 -25.79
CA ALA A 27 36.63 -2.97 -25.55
C ALA A 27 37.39 -4.28 -25.86
N ASN A 28 36.72 -5.43 -25.77
CA ASN A 28 37.28 -6.74 -26.10
C ASN A 28 36.95 -7.19 -27.53
N LYS A 29 36.34 -6.34 -28.36
CA LYS A 29 35.94 -6.64 -29.75
C LYS A 29 35.05 -7.87 -29.86
N LEU A 30 34.13 -8.03 -28.91
CA LEU A 30 33.22 -9.18 -28.81
C LEU A 30 31.84 -8.92 -29.43
N ILE A 31 31.57 -7.68 -29.84
CA ILE A 31 30.30 -7.22 -30.40
C ILE A 31 30.57 -6.37 -31.64
N ASP A 32 29.52 -6.16 -32.43
CA ASP A 32 29.56 -5.32 -33.62
C ASP A 32 29.86 -3.85 -33.28
N GLU A 33 30.72 -3.20 -34.08
CA GLU A 33 31.19 -1.84 -33.84
C GLU A 33 30.06 -0.81 -34.02
N GLU A 34 29.16 -1.01 -34.98
CA GLU A 34 28.01 -0.11 -35.21
C GLU A 34 27.04 -0.16 -34.03
N LEU A 35 26.75 -1.35 -33.50
CA LEU A 35 25.91 -1.49 -32.31
C LEU A 35 26.57 -0.92 -31.05
N PHE A 36 27.90 -0.98 -30.94
CA PHE A 36 28.63 -0.34 -29.86
C PHE A 36 28.58 1.20 -29.95
N GLU A 37 28.70 1.77 -31.16
CA GLU A 37 28.52 3.20 -31.38
C GLU A 37 27.09 3.66 -31.07
N GLN A 38 26.06 2.91 -31.50
CA GLN A 38 24.67 3.18 -31.13
C GLN A 38 24.47 3.20 -29.61
N HIS A 39 25.10 2.27 -28.89
CA HIS A 39 25.09 2.24 -27.43
C HIS A 39 25.70 3.51 -26.81
N GLU A 40 26.88 3.94 -27.25
CA GLU A 40 27.52 5.14 -26.70
C GLU A 40 26.72 6.42 -27.03
N HIS A 41 26.16 6.53 -28.24
CA HIS A 41 25.29 7.65 -28.62
C HIS A 41 24.03 7.75 -27.74
N LEU A 42 23.40 6.61 -27.38
CA LEU A 42 22.27 6.62 -26.45
C LEU A 42 22.66 7.11 -25.05
N ILE A 43 23.85 6.72 -24.56
CA ILE A 43 24.36 7.16 -23.25
C ILE A 43 24.67 8.65 -23.28
N GLU A 44 25.30 9.15 -24.34
CA GLU A 44 25.60 10.56 -24.51
C GLU A 44 24.31 11.38 -24.55
N ALA A 45 23.34 10.99 -25.38
CA ALA A 45 22.04 11.66 -25.46
C ALA A 45 21.28 11.65 -24.12
N TYR A 46 21.36 10.57 -23.35
CA TYR A 46 20.78 10.51 -22.01
C TYR A 46 21.52 11.42 -21.01
N SER A 47 22.86 11.40 -21.04
CA SER A 47 23.70 12.26 -20.19
C SER A 47 23.49 13.75 -20.46
N ASP A 48 23.24 14.12 -21.71
CA ASP A 48 22.96 15.48 -22.13
C ASP A 48 21.50 15.91 -21.87
N GLY A 49 20.67 15.01 -21.33
CA GLY A 49 19.27 15.28 -21.01
C GLY A 49 18.35 15.35 -22.22
N LEU A 50 18.77 14.79 -23.37
CA LEU A 50 18.00 14.75 -24.61
C LEU A 50 16.99 13.59 -24.66
N LEU A 51 17.13 12.60 -23.76
CA LEU A 51 16.25 11.44 -23.68
C LEU A 51 15.59 11.35 -22.30
N ASP A 52 14.26 11.18 -22.31
CA ASP A 52 13.51 10.86 -21.11
C ASP A 52 13.94 9.49 -20.55
N PRO A 53 14.05 9.29 -19.22
CA PRO A 53 14.55 8.04 -18.66
C PRO A 53 13.80 6.76 -19.11
N PRO A 54 12.46 6.74 -19.22
CA PRO A 54 11.75 5.57 -19.73
C PRO A 54 12.07 5.28 -21.21
N VAL A 55 12.25 6.33 -22.01
CA VAL A 55 12.62 6.19 -23.43
C VAL A 55 14.03 5.63 -23.55
N PHE A 56 14.97 6.17 -22.78
CA PHE A 56 16.34 5.64 -22.73
C PHE A 56 16.37 4.15 -22.38
N VAL A 57 15.64 3.73 -21.34
CA VAL A 57 15.59 2.31 -20.93
C VAL A 57 15.04 1.43 -22.06
N GLN A 58 13.97 1.85 -22.73
CA GLN A 58 13.37 1.07 -23.83
C GLN A 58 14.32 0.95 -25.03
N GLU A 59 14.88 2.06 -25.49
CA GLU A 59 15.79 2.10 -26.65
C GLU A 59 17.09 1.35 -26.36
N TRP A 60 17.69 1.59 -25.19
CA TRP A 60 18.91 0.91 -24.77
C TRP A 60 18.73 -0.60 -24.67
N THR A 61 17.59 -1.05 -24.13
CA THR A 61 17.27 -2.49 -24.04
C THR A 61 17.14 -3.11 -25.43
N SER A 62 16.58 -2.36 -26.39
CA SER A 62 16.47 -2.80 -27.79
C SER A 62 17.84 -2.92 -28.46
N VAL A 63 18.75 -1.97 -28.23
CA VAL A 63 20.15 -2.04 -28.69
C VAL A 63 20.85 -3.25 -28.08
N TYR A 64 20.70 -3.49 -26.78
CA TYR A 64 21.28 -4.67 -26.13
C TYR A 64 20.72 -5.99 -26.71
N ALA A 65 19.41 -6.06 -26.97
CA ALA A 65 18.80 -7.23 -27.59
C ALA A 65 19.37 -7.51 -28.99
N ASN A 66 19.67 -6.46 -29.76
CA ASN A 66 20.36 -6.59 -31.05
C ASN A 66 21.82 -7.03 -30.89
N ILE A 67 22.54 -6.52 -29.89
CA ILE A 67 23.92 -6.95 -29.56
C ILE A 67 23.97 -8.44 -29.24
N ALA A 68 23.00 -8.93 -28.46
CA ALA A 68 22.95 -10.32 -28.05
C ALA A 68 22.52 -11.25 -29.20
N ARG A 69 21.76 -10.77 -30.20
CA ARG A 69 21.19 -11.61 -31.26
C ARG A 69 22.27 -12.47 -31.95
N GLU A 70 21.94 -13.75 -32.17
CA GLU A 70 22.81 -14.78 -32.74
C GLU A 70 24.06 -15.16 -31.91
N GLN A 71 24.32 -14.47 -30.81
CA GLN A 71 25.42 -14.82 -29.90
C GLN A 71 25.11 -16.13 -29.17
N LYS A 72 26.16 -16.92 -28.94
CA LYS A 72 26.07 -18.15 -28.16
C LYS A 72 25.93 -17.82 -26.68
N GLU A 73 24.91 -18.36 -26.04
CA GLU A 73 24.64 -18.18 -24.61
C GLU A 73 25.88 -18.55 -23.77
N SER A 74 26.51 -19.68 -24.07
CA SER A 74 27.68 -20.17 -23.34
C SER A 74 28.92 -19.26 -23.40
N GLU A 75 29.12 -18.54 -24.52
CA GLU A 75 30.22 -17.56 -24.61
C GLU A 75 29.86 -16.28 -23.83
N PHE A 76 28.63 -15.80 -23.95
CA PHE A 76 28.15 -14.65 -23.18
C PHE A 76 28.22 -14.91 -21.67
N GLU A 77 27.87 -16.10 -21.20
CA GLU A 77 28.05 -16.48 -19.80
C GLU A 77 29.51 -16.40 -19.35
N LYS A 78 30.45 -16.89 -20.17
CA LYS A 78 31.89 -16.85 -19.87
C LYS A 78 32.39 -15.40 -19.80
N TYR A 79 31.95 -14.55 -20.71
CA TYR A 79 32.27 -13.12 -20.70
C TYR A 79 31.65 -12.43 -19.48
N ALA A 80 30.40 -12.74 -19.14
CA ALA A 80 29.69 -12.18 -17.98
C ALA A 80 30.41 -12.55 -16.68
N ARG A 81 30.88 -13.79 -16.51
CA ARG A 81 31.67 -14.19 -15.32
C ARG A 81 32.95 -13.37 -15.18
N LYS A 82 33.68 -13.14 -16.27
CA LYS A 82 34.91 -12.33 -16.26
C LYS A 82 34.62 -10.87 -15.91
N PHE A 83 33.63 -10.29 -16.59
CA PHE A 83 33.15 -8.93 -16.33
C PHE A 83 32.70 -8.76 -14.88
N SER A 84 31.76 -9.57 -14.41
CA SER A 84 31.19 -9.45 -13.07
C SER A 84 32.26 -9.61 -11.98
N THR A 85 33.24 -10.50 -12.16
CA THR A 85 34.36 -10.64 -11.20
C THR A 85 35.20 -9.36 -11.07
N ALA A 86 35.37 -8.63 -12.18
CA ALA A 86 36.06 -7.34 -12.16
C ALA A 86 35.16 -6.23 -11.60
N PHE A 87 33.90 -6.18 -12.05
CA PHE A 87 32.92 -5.17 -11.66
C PHE A 87 32.59 -5.21 -10.17
N ILE A 88 32.51 -6.40 -9.56
CA ILE A 88 32.29 -6.55 -8.11
C ILE A 88 33.30 -5.74 -7.29
N LYS A 89 34.55 -5.60 -7.77
CA LYS A 89 35.61 -4.85 -7.07
C LYS A 89 35.41 -3.34 -7.13
N THR A 90 34.55 -2.85 -8.02
CA THR A 90 34.22 -1.42 -8.13
C THR A 90 32.96 -1.05 -7.34
N ILE A 91 32.25 -2.05 -6.79
CA ILE A 91 31.05 -1.81 -5.98
C ILE A 91 31.45 -1.12 -4.66
N PRO A 92 30.79 -0.02 -4.27
CA PRO A 92 31.07 0.66 -3.01
C PRO A 92 30.97 -0.29 -1.79
N PRO A 93 31.92 -0.26 -0.84
CA PRO A 93 31.88 -1.09 0.36
C PRO A 93 30.61 -0.92 1.21
N ILE A 94 30.01 0.28 1.17
CA ILE A 94 28.75 0.58 1.86
C ILE A 94 27.60 -0.30 1.35
N SER A 95 27.58 -0.65 0.06
CA SER A 95 26.51 -1.45 -0.54
C SER A 95 26.50 -2.87 0.02
N PHE A 96 27.68 -3.48 0.20
CA PHE A 96 27.80 -4.76 0.91
C PHE A 96 27.38 -4.63 2.38
N SER A 97 27.75 -3.53 3.03
CA SER A 97 27.40 -3.27 4.42
C SER A 97 25.88 -3.10 4.61
N LEU A 98 25.20 -2.45 3.66
CA LEU A 98 23.74 -2.32 3.62
C LEU A 98 23.07 -3.68 3.48
N ILE A 99 23.46 -4.47 2.47
CA ILE A 99 22.88 -5.80 2.26
C ILE A 99 23.11 -6.68 3.49
N LYS A 100 24.32 -6.63 4.08
CA LYS A 100 24.63 -7.35 5.31
C LYS A 100 23.74 -6.90 6.46
N HIS A 101 23.59 -5.60 6.70
CA HIS A 101 22.76 -5.06 7.77
C HIS A 101 21.32 -5.59 7.69
N PHE A 102 20.69 -5.50 6.51
CA PHE A 102 19.32 -5.99 6.33
C PHE A 102 19.22 -7.51 6.54
N LYS A 103 20.18 -8.28 6.04
CA LYS A 103 20.20 -9.74 6.25
C LYS A 103 20.39 -10.13 7.72
N ASP A 104 21.30 -9.47 8.43
CA ASP A 104 21.55 -9.69 9.85
C ASP A 104 20.30 -9.38 10.69
N ASN A 105 19.47 -8.43 10.24
CA ASN A 105 18.20 -8.05 10.88
C ASN A 105 16.97 -8.83 10.33
N GLY A 106 17.20 -9.92 9.59
CA GLY A 106 16.14 -10.84 9.15
C GLY A 106 15.29 -10.38 7.98
N TYR A 107 15.74 -9.38 7.22
CA TYR A 107 15.09 -8.96 5.98
C TYR A 107 15.54 -9.85 4.81
N LYS A 108 14.58 -10.21 3.94
CA LYS A 108 14.89 -10.73 2.61
C LYS A 108 15.14 -9.59 1.64
N ILE A 109 16.07 -9.78 0.71
CA ILE A 109 16.51 -8.74 -0.21
C ILE A 109 16.03 -9.09 -1.62
N PHE A 110 15.21 -8.21 -2.18
CA PHE A 110 14.70 -8.30 -3.55
C PHE A 110 15.25 -7.14 -4.35
N ALA A 111 15.76 -7.42 -5.55
CA ALA A 111 16.32 -6.39 -6.41
C ALA A 111 15.67 -6.35 -7.78
N LEU A 112 15.53 -5.13 -8.31
CA LEU A 112 15.07 -4.86 -9.66
C LEU A 112 16.16 -4.11 -10.43
N THR A 113 16.38 -4.51 -11.68
CA THR A 113 17.32 -3.83 -12.58
C THR A 113 16.85 -3.95 -14.03
N PHE A 114 17.13 -2.92 -14.83
CA PHE A 114 16.97 -2.99 -16.29
C PHE A 114 18.19 -3.61 -16.97
N SER A 115 19.26 -3.88 -16.23
CA SER A 115 20.47 -4.51 -16.74
C SER A 115 20.21 -5.96 -17.17
N PRO A 116 21.02 -6.49 -18.10
CA PRO A 116 20.90 -7.86 -18.55
C PRO A 116 21.08 -8.88 -17.42
N VAL A 117 20.25 -9.91 -17.41
CA VAL A 117 20.20 -10.91 -16.33
C VAL A 117 21.54 -11.61 -16.07
N LEU A 118 22.34 -11.89 -17.12
CA LEU A 118 23.60 -12.64 -16.96
C LEU A 118 24.62 -11.95 -16.02
N PRO A 119 25.13 -10.74 -16.33
CA PRO A 119 26.06 -10.07 -15.43
C PRO A 119 25.41 -9.68 -14.10
N ALA A 120 24.14 -9.23 -14.13
CA ALA A 120 23.43 -8.75 -12.96
C ALA A 120 23.17 -9.86 -11.93
N LYS A 121 22.81 -11.07 -12.37
CA LYS A 121 22.58 -12.22 -11.48
C LYS A 121 23.84 -12.61 -10.72
N ILE A 122 24.99 -12.68 -11.40
CA ILE A 122 26.27 -13.02 -10.76
C ILE A 122 26.63 -11.98 -9.69
N ILE A 123 26.42 -10.70 -9.99
CA ILE A 123 26.67 -9.61 -9.04
C ILE A 123 25.70 -9.70 -7.86
N ALA A 124 24.41 -9.87 -8.12
CA ALA A 124 23.37 -9.98 -7.10
C ALA A 124 23.60 -11.17 -6.14
N GLU A 125 23.95 -12.34 -6.69
CA GLU A 125 24.32 -13.53 -5.91
C GLU A 125 25.54 -13.26 -5.03
N HIS A 126 26.57 -12.59 -5.57
CA HIS A 126 27.77 -12.23 -4.79
C HIS A 126 27.46 -11.24 -3.66
N MET A 127 26.58 -10.27 -3.90
CA MET A 127 26.12 -9.34 -2.87
C MET A 127 25.22 -10.02 -1.83
N GLY A 128 24.68 -11.20 -2.14
CA GLY A 128 23.81 -11.97 -1.27
C GLY A 128 22.34 -11.54 -1.34
N ILE A 129 21.90 -11.00 -2.48
CA ILE A 129 20.51 -10.69 -2.81
C ILE A 129 19.74 -12.00 -3.00
N ASN A 130 18.53 -12.10 -2.44
CA ASN A 130 17.75 -13.34 -2.46
C ASN A 130 17.11 -13.60 -3.82
N GLU A 131 16.61 -12.54 -4.46
CA GLU A 131 15.87 -12.63 -5.70
C GLU A 131 16.08 -11.38 -6.55
N LEU A 132 16.23 -11.58 -7.86
CA LEU A 132 16.50 -10.55 -8.84
C LEU A 132 15.44 -10.60 -9.94
N ARG A 133 14.88 -9.44 -10.29
CA ARG A 133 14.18 -9.20 -11.55
C ARG A 133 15.09 -8.37 -12.43
N ALA A 134 15.50 -8.94 -13.56
CA ALA A 134 16.45 -8.34 -14.51
C ALA A 134 15.94 -8.52 -15.94
N THR A 135 16.55 -7.83 -16.91
CA THR A 135 16.15 -7.96 -18.33
C THR A 135 16.56 -9.33 -18.86
N GLU A 136 15.57 -10.10 -19.32
CA GLU A 136 15.74 -11.43 -19.90
C GLU A 136 15.49 -11.40 -21.40
N LEU A 137 16.38 -12.07 -22.14
CA LEU A 137 16.25 -12.28 -23.58
C LEU A 137 16.00 -13.76 -23.86
N GLU A 138 15.22 -14.05 -24.90
CA GLU A 138 14.94 -15.43 -25.30
C GLU A 138 16.18 -16.10 -25.88
N VAL A 139 16.41 -17.35 -25.45
CA VAL A 139 17.41 -18.26 -26.00
C VAL A 139 16.73 -19.43 -26.68
N LYS A 140 17.07 -19.68 -27.94
CA LYS A 140 16.66 -20.87 -28.69
C LYS A 140 17.89 -21.58 -29.24
N LYS A 141 17.98 -22.89 -28.98
CA LYS A 141 19.10 -23.75 -29.44
C LYS A 141 20.49 -23.20 -29.03
N GLY A 142 20.60 -22.64 -27.82
CA GLY A 142 21.85 -22.12 -27.26
C GLY A 142 22.31 -20.77 -27.85
N LYS A 143 21.44 -20.07 -28.58
CA LYS A 143 21.68 -18.72 -29.09
C LYS A 143 20.56 -17.76 -28.70
N TYR A 144 20.90 -16.51 -28.47
CA TYR A 144 19.91 -15.46 -28.26
C TYR A 144 19.18 -15.11 -29.56
N THR A 145 17.86 -14.98 -29.50
CA THR A 145 17.03 -14.55 -30.64
C THR A 145 16.94 -13.03 -30.76
N GLY A 146 17.22 -12.32 -29.65
CA GLY A 146 17.01 -10.88 -29.50
C GLY A 146 15.56 -10.52 -29.16
N GLU A 147 14.70 -11.50 -28.87
CA GLU A 147 13.38 -11.25 -28.27
C GLU A 147 13.54 -10.94 -26.78
N ILE A 148 12.93 -9.86 -26.30
CA ILE A 148 12.94 -9.46 -24.89
C ILE A 148 11.73 -10.11 -24.21
N LEU A 149 11.97 -10.93 -23.19
CA LEU A 149 10.93 -11.70 -22.50
C LEU A 149 10.25 -10.89 -21.39
N THR A 150 10.95 -9.90 -20.84
CA THR A 150 10.42 -9.03 -19.80
C THR A 150 9.59 -7.90 -20.40
N ASN A 151 8.65 -7.32 -19.64
CA ASN A 151 7.80 -6.24 -20.17
C ASN A 151 8.03 -4.88 -19.52
N PHE A 152 8.77 -4.80 -18.42
CA PHE A 152 8.91 -3.59 -17.60
C PHE A 152 9.79 -2.49 -18.17
N HIS A 153 10.38 -2.72 -19.35
CA HIS A 153 11.06 -1.69 -20.13
C HIS A 153 10.07 -0.96 -21.07
N LYS A 154 8.82 -1.42 -21.21
CA LYS A 154 7.84 -0.84 -22.13
C LYS A 154 7.28 0.46 -21.56
N LEU A 155 7.21 1.51 -22.39
CA LEU A 155 6.50 2.74 -22.04
C LEU A 155 5.06 2.42 -21.63
N GLY A 156 4.64 2.97 -20.49
CA GLY A 156 3.30 2.74 -19.91
C GLY A 156 3.14 1.42 -19.16
N SER A 157 4.14 0.52 -19.18
CA SER A 157 4.24 -0.54 -18.17
C SER A 157 4.93 0.06 -16.95
N GLU A 158 4.16 0.79 -16.15
CA GLU A 158 4.69 1.33 -14.90
C GLU A 158 5.25 0.15 -14.11
N GLY A 159 6.53 0.19 -13.71
CA GLY A 159 7.21 -0.89 -12.98
C GLY A 159 6.50 -1.31 -11.67
N GLU A 160 5.42 -0.61 -11.33
CA GLU A 160 4.35 -1.02 -10.41
C GLU A 160 3.96 -2.49 -10.53
N SER A 161 3.75 -3.04 -11.74
CA SER A 161 3.31 -4.44 -11.86
C SER A 161 4.36 -5.40 -11.28
N ILE A 162 5.64 -5.13 -11.49
CA ILE A 162 6.72 -6.00 -11.00
C ILE A 162 6.93 -5.85 -9.51
N VAL A 163 6.88 -4.61 -9.01
CA VAL A 163 6.95 -4.39 -7.56
C VAL A 163 5.78 -5.11 -6.89
N HIS A 164 4.59 -5.04 -7.49
CA HIS A 164 3.41 -5.76 -7.02
C HIS A 164 3.64 -7.28 -7.04
N ASP A 165 4.12 -7.85 -8.15
CA ASP A 165 4.41 -9.29 -8.27
C ASP A 165 5.43 -9.73 -7.22
N ILE A 166 6.54 -9.00 -7.04
CA ILE A 166 7.53 -9.25 -6.00
C ILE A 166 6.88 -9.28 -4.62
N ILE A 167 6.02 -8.32 -4.30
CA ILE A 167 5.34 -8.22 -2.99
C ILE A 167 4.38 -9.40 -2.76
N ILE A 168 3.54 -9.70 -3.74
CA ILE A 168 2.50 -10.72 -3.63
C ILE A 168 3.10 -12.13 -3.61
N GLU A 169 3.96 -12.45 -4.59
CA GLU A 169 4.59 -13.78 -4.72
C GLU A 169 5.41 -14.16 -3.48
N ASN A 170 5.99 -13.16 -2.78
CA ASN A 170 6.84 -13.37 -1.62
C ASN A 170 6.17 -13.10 -0.26
N GLY A 171 4.89 -12.72 -0.25
CA GLY A 171 4.14 -12.41 0.97
C GLY A 171 4.82 -11.32 1.83
N ILE A 172 5.26 -10.25 1.18
CA ILE A 172 6.00 -9.15 1.80
C ILE A 172 5.06 -8.28 2.65
N ASP A 173 5.44 -8.07 3.92
CA ASP A 173 4.80 -7.10 4.80
C ASP A 173 5.33 -5.70 4.47
N THR A 174 4.64 -4.99 3.57
CA THR A 174 5.03 -3.63 3.15
C THR A 174 5.06 -2.63 4.31
N SER A 175 4.29 -2.88 5.38
CA SER A 175 4.25 -2.01 6.56
C SER A 175 5.53 -2.07 7.41
N LYS A 176 6.39 -3.06 7.17
CA LYS A 176 7.65 -3.31 7.89
C LYS A 176 8.86 -3.41 6.96
N SER A 177 8.71 -3.00 5.71
CA SER A 177 9.73 -3.20 4.67
C SER A 177 10.33 -1.87 4.21
N PHE A 178 11.57 -1.95 3.74
CA PHE A 178 12.33 -0.83 3.22
C PHE A 178 12.39 -0.87 1.71
N ALA A 179 12.58 0.31 1.13
CA ALA A 179 12.89 0.45 -0.27
C ALA A 179 14.05 1.41 -0.48
N LEU A 180 14.97 1.05 -1.38
CA LEU A 180 16.08 1.92 -1.81
C LEU A 180 15.98 2.18 -3.31
N GLY A 181 16.10 3.46 -3.68
CA GLY A 181 16.15 3.89 -5.08
C GLY A 181 16.91 5.20 -5.22
N SER A 182 17.24 5.59 -6.44
CA SER A 182 18.02 6.79 -6.74
C SER A 182 17.51 7.59 -7.93
N THR A 183 16.46 7.09 -8.61
CA THR A 183 15.89 7.72 -9.80
C THR A 183 14.36 7.84 -9.73
N LEU A 184 13.77 8.62 -10.64
CA LEU A 184 12.31 8.71 -10.78
C LEU A 184 11.67 7.41 -11.27
N ASN A 185 12.43 6.50 -11.89
CA ASN A 185 11.93 5.19 -12.30
C ASN A 185 11.65 4.27 -11.09
N ASP A 186 12.19 4.61 -9.93
CA ASP A 186 12.08 3.82 -8.71
C ASP A 186 10.86 4.20 -7.87
N LEU A 187 10.04 5.15 -8.33
CA LEU A 187 8.93 5.69 -7.54
C LEU A 187 7.89 4.64 -7.15
N SER A 188 7.54 3.72 -8.05
CA SER A 188 6.60 2.64 -7.74
C SER A 188 7.08 1.77 -6.57
N LEU A 189 8.37 1.41 -6.59
CA LEU A 189 9.05 0.68 -5.53
C LEU A 189 9.07 1.48 -4.23
N LEU A 190 9.45 2.76 -4.27
CA LEU A 190 9.53 3.62 -3.09
C LEU A 190 8.14 3.84 -2.45
N GLN A 191 7.11 4.08 -3.26
CA GLN A 191 5.74 4.30 -2.77
C GLN A 191 5.10 3.04 -2.17
N SER A 192 5.61 1.85 -2.52
CA SER A 192 5.00 0.58 -2.13
C SER A 192 5.18 0.21 -0.66
N VAL A 193 6.13 0.82 0.06
CA VAL A 193 6.57 0.37 1.39
C VAL A 193 6.49 1.46 2.48
N ALA A 194 6.63 1.03 3.73
CA ALA A 194 6.68 1.89 4.91
C ALA A 194 7.89 2.84 4.93
N TYR A 195 9.04 2.36 4.45
CA TYR A 195 10.33 3.04 4.63
C TYR A 195 11.09 3.26 3.30
N PRO A 196 10.61 4.17 2.41
CA PRO A 196 11.34 4.59 1.21
C PRO A 196 12.51 5.49 1.54
N ILE A 197 13.70 5.08 1.13
CA ILE A 197 14.92 5.89 1.21
C ILE A 197 15.43 6.13 -0.20
N VAL A 198 15.62 7.40 -0.52
CA VAL A 198 16.21 7.84 -1.78
C VAL A 198 17.69 8.11 -1.55
N LEU A 199 18.55 7.40 -2.27
CA LEU A 199 20.00 7.54 -2.20
C LEU A 199 20.49 8.56 -3.21
N ASN A 200 21.29 9.51 -2.73
CA ASN A 200 21.97 10.52 -3.55
C ASN A 200 21.06 11.22 -4.59
N PRO A 201 19.82 11.67 -4.23
CA PRO A 201 18.89 12.19 -5.21
C PRO A 201 19.39 13.48 -5.85
N LYS A 202 19.08 13.65 -7.14
CA LYS A 202 19.35 14.87 -7.91
C LYS A 202 18.07 15.43 -8.52
N GLY A 203 18.06 16.74 -8.77
CA GLY A 203 16.99 17.45 -9.47
C GLY A 203 15.60 17.12 -8.94
N ARG A 204 14.68 16.80 -9.86
CA ARG A 204 13.25 16.57 -9.58
C ARG A 204 12.98 15.47 -8.54
N LEU A 205 13.84 14.46 -8.43
CA LEU A 205 13.65 13.40 -7.44
C LEU A 205 13.87 13.90 -6.01
N ALA A 206 14.85 14.78 -5.80
CA ALA A 206 15.12 15.36 -4.49
C ALA A 206 13.93 16.21 -4.01
N ASP A 207 13.34 16.99 -4.91
CA ASP A 207 12.13 17.79 -4.63
C ASP A 207 10.93 16.89 -4.36
N TYR A 208 10.71 15.88 -5.21
CA TYR A 208 9.65 14.90 -5.03
C TYR A 208 9.71 14.21 -3.66
N ALA A 209 10.91 13.73 -3.28
CA ALA A 209 11.16 13.05 -2.03
C ALA A 209 10.86 13.94 -0.82
N LYS A 210 11.32 15.20 -0.84
CA LYS A 210 11.05 16.17 0.23
C LYS A 210 9.56 16.47 0.38
N GLU A 211 8.87 16.77 -0.73
CA GLU A 211 7.45 17.11 -0.72
C GLU A 211 6.57 15.97 -0.16
N ARG A 212 7.00 14.72 -0.35
CA ARG A 212 6.21 13.53 0.01
C ARG A 212 6.69 12.81 1.25
N GLY A 213 7.73 13.33 1.90
CA GLY A 213 8.27 12.79 3.14
C GLY A 213 8.99 11.45 2.94
N PHE A 214 9.70 11.28 1.82
CA PHE A 214 10.66 10.19 1.68
C PHE A 214 11.95 10.54 2.42
N TRP A 215 12.60 9.52 2.96
CA TRP A 215 13.91 9.69 3.56
C TRP A 215 14.95 9.89 2.47
N ILE A 216 15.91 10.79 2.71
CA ILE A 216 17.01 11.04 1.78
C ILE A 216 18.30 10.70 2.52
N ALA A 217 19.16 9.92 1.87
CA ALA A 217 20.45 9.53 2.41
C ALA A 217 21.54 9.58 1.33
N ASN A 218 22.78 9.50 1.80
CA ASN A 218 23.95 9.23 0.99
C ASN A 218 24.71 8.05 1.58
N GLU A 219 25.83 7.67 0.94
CA GLU A 219 26.67 6.55 1.37
C GLU A 219 27.23 6.71 2.78
N GLU A 220 27.41 7.95 3.26
CA GLU A 220 28.00 8.23 4.57
C GLU A 220 27.00 8.05 5.73
N ASN A 221 25.71 8.28 5.48
CA ASN A 221 24.70 8.37 6.55
C ASN A 221 23.57 7.34 6.46
N VAL A 222 23.45 6.59 5.35
CA VAL A 222 22.32 5.69 5.10
C VAL A 222 22.10 4.65 6.22
N LEU A 223 23.16 4.03 6.74
CA LEU A 223 23.04 3.04 7.81
C LEU A 223 22.54 3.67 9.12
N ALA A 224 23.08 4.83 9.50
CA ALA A 224 22.62 5.56 10.67
C ALA A 224 21.15 6.02 10.51
N LEU A 225 20.74 6.37 9.29
CA LEU A 225 19.36 6.72 9.00
C LEU A 225 18.42 5.51 9.16
N ILE A 226 18.79 4.34 8.64
CA ILE A 226 18.01 3.10 8.79
C ILE A 226 17.81 2.79 10.27
N ASP A 227 18.89 2.81 11.08
CA ASP A 227 18.80 2.59 12.53
C ASP A 227 17.82 3.57 13.22
N ASN A 228 17.82 4.83 12.81
CA ASN A 228 16.93 5.86 13.35
C ASN A 228 15.47 5.64 12.94
N ILE A 229 15.22 5.21 11.70
CA ILE A 229 13.87 4.87 11.21
C ILE A 229 13.32 3.69 12.02
N GLU A 230 14.11 2.63 12.20
CA GLU A 230 13.68 1.45 12.96
C GLU A 230 13.38 1.80 14.43
N LYS A 231 14.23 2.63 15.06
CA LYS A 231 14.00 3.09 16.45
C LYS A 231 12.79 3.99 16.59
N SER A 232 12.56 4.89 15.65
CA SER A 232 11.45 5.85 15.72
C SER A 232 10.10 5.21 15.34
N GLY A 233 10.11 4.18 14.50
CA GLY A 233 8.91 3.58 13.93
C GLY A 233 8.16 4.51 12.97
N ALA A 234 8.76 5.64 12.56
CA ALA A 234 8.13 6.61 11.68
C ALA A 234 7.81 6.00 10.31
N LYS A 235 6.62 6.28 9.78
CA LYS A 235 6.12 5.73 8.50
C LYS A 235 6.05 6.80 7.43
N SER A 236 6.30 6.43 6.18
CA SER A 236 6.13 7.34 5.04
C SER A 236 4.70 7.86 4.94
N THR A 237 4.51 9.01 4.30
CA THR A 237 3.18 9.54 4.01
C THR A 237 2.34 8.52 3.25
N PHE A 238 2.93 7.86 2.24
CA PHE A 238 2.24 6.85 1.42
C PHE A 238 1.74 5.68 2.25
N GLU A 239 2.55 5.15 3.17
CA GLU A 239 2.14 4.06 4.05
C GLU A 239 0.99 4.48 4.97
N GLN A 240 1.03 5.70 5.51
CA GLN A 240 -0.06 6.22 6.33
C GLN A 240 -1.34 6.42 5.51
N MET A 241 -1.26 6.81 4.24
CA MET A 241 -2.45 6.99 3.39
C MET A 241 -3.12 5.68 3.00
N LYS A 242 -2.42 4.53 3.08
CA LYS A 242 -3.07 3.22 2.92
C LYS A 242 -4.17 3.00 3.96
N PHE A 243 -4.08 3.58 5.15
CA PHE A 243 -5.15 3.56 6.16
C PHE A 243 -6.46 4.17 5.63
N ILE A 244 -6.37 5.23 4.81
CA ILE A 244 -7.55 5.89 4.23
C ILE A 244 -8.21 4.99 3.18
N TYR A 245 -7.40 4.37 2.30
CA TYR A 245 -7.91 3.39 1.33
C TYR A 245 -8.55 2.18 2.02
N GLU A 246 -7.91 1.66 3.07
CA GLU A 246 -8.40 0.53 3.86
C GLU A 246 -9.74 0.88 4.56
N THR A 247 -9.85 2.07 5.15
CA THR A 247 -11.12 2.57 5.72
C THR A 247 -12.23 2.64 4.67
N GLY A 248 -11.89 2.92 3.42
CA GLY A 248 -12.81 2.97 2.30
C GLY A 248 -13.53 1.65 2.00
N VAL A 249 -13.03 0.51 2.50
CA VAL A 249 -13.67 -0.80 2.37
C VAL A 249 -15.09 -0.80 2.96
N LEU A 250 -15.33 -0.05 4.04
CA LEU A 250 -16.64 0.02 4.71
C LEU A 250 -17.77 0.54 3.80
N LYS A 251 -17.46 1.27 2.74
CA LYS A 251 -18.43 1.70 1.72
C LYS A 251 -19.02 0.53 0.94
N TYR A 252 -18.28 -0.57 0.87
CA TYR A 252 -18.62 -1.78 0.12
C TYR A 252 -18.97 -2.95 1.03
N THR A 253 -18.91 -2.77 2.36
CA THR A 253 -19.28 -3.78 3.35
C THR A 253 -20.77 -3.65 3.68
N PRO A 254 -21.63 -4.59 3.25
CA PRO A 254 -23.07 -4.53 3.54
C PRO A 254 -23.38 -4.90 5.00
N ARG A 255 -24.42 -4.31 5.60
CA ARG A 255 -24.95 -4.73 6.90
C ARG A 255 -25.59 -6.11 6.80
N SER A 256 -24.90 -7.12 7.29
CA SER A 256 -25.21 -8.55 7.08
C SER A 256 -26.45 -9.02 7.84
N GLY A 257 -26.92 -8.27 8.83
CA GLY A 257 -28.14 -8.57 9.58
C GLY A 257 -29.39 -8.62 8.70
N TRP A 258 -29.45 -7.78 7.67
CA TRP A 258 -30.63 -7.64 6.81
C TRP A 258 -30.85 -8.80 5.83
N ALA A 259 -29.80 -9.59 5.56
CA ALA A 259 -29.90 -10.76 4.70
C ALA A 259 -30.90 -11.80 5.22
N HIS A 260 -31.13 -11.86 6.53
CA HIS A 260 -32.07 -12.80 7.18
C HIS A 260 -33.54 -12.51 6.86
N ILE A 261 -33.84 -11.32 6.35
CA ILE A 261 -35.18 -10.94 5.89
C ILE A 261 -35.18 -10.61 4.38
N HIS A 262 -34.20 -11.15 3.66
CA HIS A 262 -34.08 -11.10 2.19
C HIS A 262 -33.97 -9.69 1.60
N ILE A 263 -33.35 -8.75 2.33
CA ILE A 263 -32.96 -7.46 1.75
C ILE A 263 -31.71 -7.67 0.91
N GLU A 264 -31.84 -7.49 -0.41
CA GLU A 264 -30.76 -7.75 -1.38
C GLU A 264 -29.66 -6.69 -1.36
N ASN A 265 -30.05 -5.42 -1.22
CA ASN A 265 -29.14 -4.27 -1.25
C ASN A 265 -29.28 -3.48 0.05
N PRO A 266 -28.76 -4.00 1.18
CA PRO A 266 -28.77 -3.28 2.44
C PRO A 266 -27.83 -2.07 2.39
N GLU A 267 -27.98 -1.17 3.34
CA GLU A 267 -27.01 -0.12 3.58
C GLU A 267 -25.63 -0.70 3.92
N SER A 268 -24.60 0.06 3.57
CA SER A 268 -23.22 -0.23 3.91
C SER A 268 -22.91 0.13 5.37
N VAL A 269 -21.85 -0.46 5.92
CA VAL A 269 -21.32 -0.09 7.24
C VAL A 269 -20.95 1.39 7.28
N ALA A 270 -20.43 1.97 6.20
CA ALA A 270 -20.13 3.40 6.14
C ALA A 270 -21.38 4.29 6.27
N GLU A 271 -22.49 3.93 5.63
CA GLU A 271 -23.78 4.65 5.76
C GLU A 271 -24.31 4.59 7.20
N HIS A 272 -24.27 3.40 7.79
CA HIS A 272 -24.59 3.18 9.20
C HIS A 272 -23.74 4.07 10.13
N VAL A 273 -22.41 4.00 10.00
CA VAL A 273 -21.46 4.78 10.81
C VAL A 273 -21.73 6.28 10.69
N PHE A 274 -22.02 6.79 9.49
CA PHE A 274 -22.30 8.20 9.28
C PHE A 274 -23.54 8.64 10.07
N ARG A 275 -24.68 7.96 9.91
CA ARG A 275 -25.91 8.34 10.60
C ARG A 275 -25.81 8.12 12.11
N ALA A 276 -25.18 7.04 12.55
CA ALA A 276 -24.91 6.77 13.97
C ALA A 276 -24.08 7.88 14.61
N SER A 277 -23.08 8.42 13.90
CA SER A 277 -22.26 9.53 14.40
C SER A 277 -23.05 10.83 14.59
N VAL A 278 -24.00 11.12 13.68
CA VAL A 278 -24.91 12.26 13.81
C VAL A 278 -25.85 12.09 15.01
N ILE A 279 -26.41 10.88 15.19
CA ILE A 279 -27.23 10.54 16.36
C ILE A 279 -26.42 10.72 17.65
N ALA A 280 -25.19 10.22 17.70
CA ALA A 280 -24.30 10.32 18.86
C ALA A 280 -23.99 11.78 19.22
N TYR A 281 -23.74 12.63 18.22
CA TYR A 281 -23.49 14.05 18.43
C TYR A 281 -24.68 14.75 19.10
N LEU A 282 -25.89 14.55 18.56
CA LEU A 282 -27.10 15.19 19.08
C LEU A 282 -27.52 14.61 20.44
N LEU A 283 -27.43 13.29 20.60
CA LEU A 283 -27.74 12.61 21.86
C LEU A 283 -26.80 13.07 22.97
N ALA A 284 -25.51 13.27 22.67
CA ALA A 284 -24.55 13.80 23.64
C ALA A 284 -24.88 15.20 24.13
N ILE A 285 -25.43 16.08 23.26
CA ILE A 285 -25.88 17.42 23.67
C ILE A 285 -27.00 17.32 24.70
N GLU A 286 -28.03 16.51 24.43
CA GLU A 286 -29.16 16.34 25.37
C GLU A 286 -28.73 15.66 26.68
N GLU A 287 -27.76 14.75 26.62
CA GLU A 287 -27.20 14.06 27.77
C GLU A 287 -26.10 14.87 28.51
N ASN A 288 -25.81 16.11 28.10
CA ASN A 288 -24.74 16.95 28.64
C ASN A 288 -23.36 16.24 28.66
N ALA A 289 -22.98 15.65 27.53
CA ALA A 289 -21.69 15.02 27.28
C ALA A 289 -20.95 15.75 26.14
N ASP A 290 -19.70 15.38 25.89
CA ASP A 290 -18.90 15.95 24.79
C ASP A 290 -19.37 15.39 23.43
N PRO A 291 -20.01 16.22 22.57
CA PRO A 291 -20.56 15.74 21.32
C PRO A 291 -19.48 15.43 20.27
N HIS A 292 -18.33 16.10 20.33
CA HIS A 292 -17.22 15.84 19.41
C HIS A 292 -16.57 14.49 19.69
N LYS A 293 -16.40 14.14 20.96
CA LYS A 293 -15.89 12.81 21.33
C LYS A 293 -16.89 11.72 20.97
N CYS A 294 -18.18 11.88 21.24
CA CYS A 294 -19.18 10.87 20.89
C CYS A 294 -19.24 10.63 19.38
N ALA A 295 -19.28 11.70 18.57
CA ALA A 295 -19.24 11.57 17.12
C ALA A 295 -17.94 10.91 16.63
N SER A 296 -16.77 11.31 17.17
CA SER A 296 -15.48 10.72 16.79
C SER A 296 -15.37 9.23 17.15
N ALA A 297 -15.93 8.82 18.29
CA ALA A 297 -15.96 7.42 18.68
C ALA A 297 -16.79 6.59 17.69
N LEU A 298 -17.98 7.07 17.29
CA LEU A 298 -18.80 6.38 16.29
C LEU A 298 -18.16 6.36 14.90
N VAL A 299 -17.50 7.42 14.46
CA VAL A 299 -16.79 7.40 13.16
C VAL A 299 -15.77 6.26 13.08
N MET A 300 -15.18 5.88 14.23
CA MET A 300 -14.09 4.90 14.28
C MET A 300 -14.51 3.51 14.77
N HIS A 301 -15.73 3.33 15.29
CA HIS A 301 -16.07 2.12 16.05
C HIS A 301 -16.11 0.82 15.21
N GLU A 302 -16.43 0.91 13.92
CA GLU A 302 -16.50 -0.24 13.00
C GLU A 302 -15.23 -0.42 12.15
N LEU A 303 -14.11 0.22 12.51
CA LEU A 303 -12.86 0.12 11.72
C LEU A 303 -12.41 -1.34 11.53
N GLY A 304 -12.61 -2.21 12.53
CA GLY A 304 -12.23 -3.62 12.45
C GLY A 304 -12.95 -4.37 11.33
N GLU A 305 -14.17 -3.94 10.96
CA GLU A 305 -14.97 -4.57 9.91
C GLU A 305 -14.37 -4.35 8.51
N CYS A 306 -13.38 -3.46 8.34
CA CYS A 306 -12.59 -3.37 7.11
C CYS A 306 -11.89 -4.69 6.76
N ARG A 307 -11.53 -5.50 7.77
CA ARG A 307 -10.83 -6.78 7.58
C ARG A 307 -11.70 -7.99 7.81
N ILE A 308 -12.59 -7.94 8.80
CA ILE A 308 -13.39 -9.10 9.21
C ILE A 308 -14.81 -9.11 8.63
N GLY A 309 -15.22 -8.01 7.97
CA GLY A 309 -16.58 -7.78 7.50
C GLY A 309 -17.59 -7.51 8.62
N ASP A 310 -18.81 -7.15 8.23
CA ASP A 310 -19.91 -7.01 9.18
C ASP A 310 -20.37 -8.38 9.68
N VAL A 311 -20.39 -8.56 11.00
CA VAL A 311 -20.76 -9.85 11.63
C VAL A 311 -22.10 -9.73 12.33
N ASN A 312 -23.16 -10.27 11.71
CA ASN A 312 -24.49 -10.33 12.31
C ASN A 312 -24.53 -11.21 13.57
N LYS A 313 -25.58 -11.02 14.37
CA LYS A 313 -25.73 -11.65 15.70
C LYS A 313 -25.96 -13.17 15.66
N ILE A 314 -26.39 -13.73 14.53
CA ILE A 314 -26.49 -15.19 14.36
C ILE A 314 -25.10 -15.77 14.14
N THR A 315 -24.30 -15.19 13.23
CA THR A 315 -22.90 -15.57 13.02
C THR A 315 -22.08 -15.38 14.31
N ALA A 316 -22.24 -14.25 14.99
CA ALA A 316 -21.51 -13.93 16.22
C ALA A 316 -21.73 -14.96 17.35
N LYS A 317 -22.87 -15.68 17.36
CA LYS A 317 -23.13 -16.75 18.33
C LYS A 317 -22.13 -17.91 18.22
N TYR A 318 -21.61 -18.16 17.03
CA TYR A 318 -20.71 -19.27 16.73
C TYR A 318 -19.25 -18.82 16.58
N TRP A 319 -18.97 -17.54 16.79
CA TRP A 319 -17.63 -16.98 16.73
C TRP A 319 -17.11 -16.77 18.15
N GLU A 320 -16.16 -17.60 18.58
CA GLU A 320 -15.65 -17.65 19.96
C GLU A 320 -15.23 -16.28 20.52
N SER A 321 -14.55 -15.44 19.74
CA SER A 321 -14.27 -14.06 20.14
C SER A 321 -14.23 -13.08 18.96
N LYS A 322 -15.42 -12.60 18.56
CA LYS A 322 -15.57 -11.48 17.60
C LYS A 322 -14.77 -10.25 18.05
N LYS A 323 -14.88 -9.88 19.33
CA LYS A 323 -14.25 -8.67 19.89
C LYS A 323 -12.72 -8.72 19.83
N ASP A 324 -12.12 -9.88 20.07
CA ASP A 324 -10.66 -10.00 19.96
C ASP A 324 -10.23 -9.90 18.49
N ALA A 325 -10.99 -10.47 17.56
CA ALA A 325 -10.71 -10.34 16.13
C ALA A 325 -10.79 -8.88 15.65
N GLU A 326 -11.81 -8.13 16.06
CA GLU A 326 -11.93 -6.68 15.78
C GLU A 326 -10.75 -5.90 16.36
N LYS A 327 -10.39 -6.18 17.61
CA LYS A 327 -9.26 -5.52 18.27
C LYS A 327 -7.94 -5.80 17.57
N ILE A 328 -7.70 -7.04 17.13
CA ILE A 328 -6.51 -7.40 16.35
C ILE A 328 -6.52 -6.63 15.03
N ALA A 329 -7.63 -6.64 14.29
CA ALA A 329 -7.77 -5.94 13.02
C ALA A 329 -7.46 -4.43 13.15
N VAL A 330 -8.09 -3.76 14.12
CA VAL A 330 -7.86 -2.33 14.37
C VAL A 330 -6.40 -2.07 14.74
N ASN A 331 -5.82 -2.86 15.64
CA ASN A 331 -4.42 -2.69 16.05
C ASN A 331 -3.48 -2.80 14.85
N GLU A 332 -3.67 -3.79 13.98
CA GLU A 332 -2.85 -3.95 12.77
C GLU A 332 -3.06 -2.83 11.75
N MET A 333 -4.28 -2.30 11.62
CA MET A 333 -4.57 -1.14 10.76
C MET A 333 -3.82 0.11 11.22
N VAL A 334 -3.83 0.40 12.53
CA VAL A 334 -3.21 1.62 13.06
C VAL A 334 -1.69 1.55 13.13
N GLU A 335 -1.06 0.37 12.97
CA GLU A 335 0.41 0.27 12.83
C GLU A 335 0.94 0.98 11.57
N ARG A 336 0.08 1.29 10.60
CA ARG A 336 0.43 2.10 9.43
C ARG A 336 0.62 3.57 9.76
N LEU A 337 0.06 4.03 10.88
CA LEU A 337 0.03 5.43 11.29
C LEU A 337 1.24 5.79 12.16
N ASP A 338 1.60 7.08 12.16
CA ASP A 338 2.52 7.59 13.17
C ASP A 338 1.94 7.46 14.59
N ALA A 339 2.82 7.49 15.60
CA ALA A 339 2.44 7.25 16.99
C ALA A 339 1.32 8.19 17.49
N LYS A 340 1.32 9.45 17.04
CA LYS A 340 0.32 10.44 17.46
C LYS A 340 -1.05 10.11 16.87
N LYS A 341 -1.12 9.84 15.56
CA LYS A 341 -2.36 9.48 14.86
C LYS A 341 -2.89 8.13 15.34
N LYS A 342 -2.01 7.13 15.47
CA LYS A 342 -2.31 5.81 16.06
C LYS A 342 -3.01 5.95 17.41
N GLN A 343 -2.44 6.73 18.32
CA GLN A 343 -3.03 6.92 19.64
C GLN A 343 -4.41 7.59 19.56
N LYS A 344 -4.58 8.61 18.69
CA LYS A 344 -5.87 9.29 18.53
C LYS A 344 -6.97 8.39 17.98
N VAL A 345 -6.63 7.50 17.03
CA VAL A 345 -7.58 6.51 16.53
C VAL A 345 -7.95 5.51 17.62
N LEU A 346 -6.96 4.99 18.36
CA LEU A 346 -7.21 4.06 19.46
C LEU A 346 -8.02 4.70 20.60
N ASP A 347 -7.76 5.95 20.94
CA ASP A 347 -8.56 6.70 21.91
C ASP A 347 -10.03 6.73 21.49
N ALA A 348 -10.31 7.05 20.22
CA ALA A 348 -11.67 7.11 19.68
C ALA A 348 -12.35 5.73 19.66
N VAL A 349 -11.68 4.69 19.17
CA VAL A 349 -12.20 3.30 19.12
C VAL A 349 -12.57 2.80 20.52
N ASN A 350 -11.78 3.16 21.54
CA ASN A 350 -12.05 2.78 22.93
C ASN A 350 -13.01 3.74 23.66
N GLY A 351 -13.69 4.63 22.93
CA GLY A 351 -14.63 5.61 23.50
C GLY A 351 -13.98 6.55 24.52
N PHE A 352 -12.71 6.89 24.31
CA PHE A 352 -11.87 7.71 25.17
C PHE A 352 -11.73 7.19 26.60
N ASN A 353 -12.02 5.90 26.84
CA ASN A 353 -12.13 5.29 28.17
C ASN A 353 -13.13 6.01 29.09
N ASP A 354 -14.19 6.57 28.52
CA ASP A 354 -15.23 7.30 29.25
C ASP A 354 -16.55 6.52 29.20
N GLU A 355 -17.05 6.09 30.36
CA GLU A 355 -18.25 5.25 30.46
C GLU A 355 -19.53 5.97 29.98
N LYS A 356 -19.61 7.29 30.18
CA LYS A 356 -20.75 8.10 29.73
C LYS A 356 -20.74 8.18 28.20
N ILE A 357 -19.59 8.48 27.61
CA ILE A 357 -19.41 8.47 26.15
C ILE A 357 -19.74 7.08 25.58
N ASN A 358 -19.20 6.01 26.18
CA ASN A 358 -19.48 4.63 25.74
C ASN A 358 -20.97 4.28 25.78
N SER A 359 -21.69 4.74 26.82
CA SER A 359 -23.13 4.48 26.94
C SER A 359 -23.95 5.24 25.89
N ILE A 360 -23.63 6.51 25.65
CA ILE A 360 -24.25 7.33 24.60
C ILE A 360 -23.96 6.74 23.22
N CYS A 361 -22.70 6.38 22.96
CA CYS A 361 -22.28 5.84 21.68
C CYS A 361 -22.98 4.51 21.35
N ARG A 362 -23.06 3.62 22.34
CA ARG A 362 -23.79 2.36 22.21
C ARG A 362 -25.27 2.60 21.90
N ASP A 363 -25.89 3.56 22.57
CA ASP A 363 -27.31 3.87 22.32
C ASP A 363 -27.50 4.51 20.93
N ALA A 364 -26.56 5.33 20.47
CA ALA A 364 -26.60 5.91 19.13
C ALA A 364 -26.46 4.88 18.01
N ASP A 365 -25.55 3.91 18.13
CA ASP A 365 -25.42 2.75 17.23
C ASP A 365 -26.75 1.97 17.16
N LEU A 366 -27.32 1.64 18.32
CA LEU A 366 -28.61 0.94 18.39
C LEU A 366 -29.77 1.75 17.80
N LEU A 367 -29.82 3.06 18.05
CA LEU A 367 -30.85 3.94 17.48
C LEU A 367 -30.75 4.02 15.97
N GLU A 368 -29.55 4.09 15.39
CA GLU A 368 -29.36 4.06 13.94
C GLU A 368 -29.99 2.79 13.35
N ASN A 369 -29.67 1.63 13.93
CA ASN A 369 -30.20 0.34 13.47
C ASN A 369 -31.74 0.28 13.59
N LEU A 370 -32.31 0.91 14.63
CA LEU A 370 -33.76 1.05 14.78
C LEU A 370 -34.36 1.92 13.66
N VAL A 371 -33.72 3.03 13.29
CA VAL A 371 -34.16 3.87 12.17
C VAL A 371 -34.12 3.09 10.85
N SER A 372 -33.02 2.39 10.57
CA SER A 372 -32.89 1.52 9.39
C SER A 372 -34.00 0.46 9.36
N ALA A 373 -34.27 -0.20 10.50
CA ALA A 373 -35.36 -1.17 10.62
C ALA A 373 -36.73 -0.57 10.27
N ARG A 374 -37.00 0.66 10.74
CA ARG A 374 -38.25 1.37 10.46
C ARG A 374 -38.38 1.73 8.99
N GLU A 375 -37.30 2.17 8.35
CA GLU A 375 -37.25 2.43 6.91
C GLU A 375 -37.52 1.16 6.08
N TYR A 376 -36.92 0.03 6.45
CA TYR A 376 -37.18 -1.24 5.78
C TYR A 376 -38.60 -1.75 5.99
N GLU A 377 -39.16 -1.56 7.18
CA GLU A 377 -40.57 -1.88 7.42
C GLU A 377 -41.50 -1.12 6.48
N PHE A 378 -41.25 0.18 6.25
CA PHE A 378 -42.00 0.98 5.29
C PHE A 378 -41.80 0.56 3.83
N LYS A 379 -40.65 -0.04 3.50
CA LYS A 379 -40.40 -0.67 2.20
C LYS A 379 -41.12 -2.02 2.05
N GLY A 380 -41.84 -2.50 3.06
CA GLY A 380 -42.61 -3.75 3.04
C GLY A 380 -41.93 -4.93 3.74
N TYR A 381 -40.72 -4.77 4.29
CA TYR A 381 -40.02 -5.82 5.04
C TYR A 381 -40.54 -5.91 6.47
N VAL A 382 -41.76 -6.44 6.65
CA VAL A 382 -42.48 -6.45 7.94
C VAL A 382 -41.69 -7.07 9.11
N HIS A 383 -40.80 -8.02 8.84
CA HIS A 383 -39.95 -8.65 9.86
C HIS A 383 -38.83 -7.75 10.38
N ALA A 384 -38.53 -6.61 9.73
CA ALA A 384 -37.61 -5.61 10.26
C ALA A 384 -38.06 -5.08 11.63
N ARG A 385 -39.37 -5.11 11.94
CA ARG A 385 -39.93 -4.76 13.25
C ARG A 385 -39.32 -5.55 14.42
N GLU A 386 -38.80 -6.76 14.18
CA GLU A 386 -38.14 -7.54 15.22
C GLU A 386 -36.84 -6.89 15.74
N TRP A 387 -36.14 -6.10 14.92
CA TRP A 387 -35.00 -5.30 15.36
C TRP A 387 -35.45 -4.20 16.32
N ILE A 388 -36.51 -3.48 15.97
CA ILE A 388 -37.08 -2.40 16.81
C ILE A 388 -37.45 -2.95 18.19
N LYS A 389 -38.23 -4.05 18.24
CA LYS A 389 -38.65 -4.69 19.50
C LYS A 389 -37.47 -5.10 20.37
N ARG A 390 -36.39 -5.59 19.75
CA ARG A 390 -35.19 -6.01 20.47
C ARG A 390 -34.37 -4.83 20.98
N ILE A 391 -34.28 -3.75 20.23
CA ILE A 391 -33.41 -2.60 20.54
C ILE A 391 -33.96 -1.79 21.72
N THR A 392 -35.24 -1.42 21.69
CA THR A 392 -35.86 -0.52 22.68
C THR A 392 -35.58 -0.86 24.15
N PRO A 393 -35.72 -2.12 24.63
CA PRO A 393 -35.44 -2.45 26.03
C PRO A 393 -33.94 -2.42 26.41
N ASN A 394 -33.04 -2.37 25.42
CA ASN A 394 -31.60 -2.44 25.63
C ASN A 394 -30.90 -1.06 25.66
N LEU A 395 -31.65 0.03 25.45
CA LEU A 395 -31.12 1.39 25.52
C LEU A 395 -30.85 1.80 26.98
N LYS A 396 -29.74 2.52 27.21
CA LYS A 396 -29.31 2.93 28.55
C LYS A 396 -29.86 4.28 28.95
N THR A 397 -29.64 5.32 28.15
CA THR A 397 -29.95 6.70 28.52
C THR A 397 -31.45 7.00 28.43
N ALA A 398 -31.91 7.97 29.22
CA ALA A 398 -33.31 8.36 29.22
C ALA A 398 -33.70 9.01 27.88
N THR A 399 -32.81 9.82 27.31
CA THR A 399 -33.04 10.49 26.02
C THR A 399 -33.12 9.47 24.89
N ALA A 400 -32.23 8.47 24.85
CA ALA A 400 -32.25 7.45 23.83
C ALA A 400 -33.56 6.65 23.83
N LYS A 401 -34.07 6.30 25.02
CA LYS A 401 -35.38 5.63 25.17
C LYS A 401 -36.53 6.48 24.63
N LYS A 402 -36.52 7.78 24.92
CA LYS A 402 -37.52 8.73 24.39
C LYS A 402 -37.45 8.82 22.86
N TRP A 403 -36.24 8.92 22.31
CA TRP A 403 -36.04 8.98 20.85
C TRP A 403 -36.48 7.70 20.17
N ALA A 404 -36.17 6.53 20.73
CA ALA A 404 -36.58 5.24 20.18
C ALA A 404 -38.09 5.11 20.02
N LEU A 405 -38.88 5.59 21.01
CA LEU A 405 -40.33 5.61 20.90
C LEU A 405 -40.77 6.45 19.69
N ALA A 406 -40.31 7.70 19.60
CA ALA A 406 -40.66 8.59 18.49
C ALA A 406 -40.23 8.03 17.13
N LEU A 407 -38.99 7.54 17.01
CA LEU A 407 -38.45 6.98 15.77
C LEU A 407 -39.20 5.70 15.35
N SER A 408 -39.66 4.88 16.29
CA SER A 408 -40.40 3.65 15.99
C SER A 408 -41.83 3.89 15.49
N GLU A 409 -42.43 5.04 15.83
CA GLU A 409 -43.81 5.37 15.48
C GLU A 409 -43.90 6.26 14.24
N MET A 410 -42.91 7.13 14.02
CA MET A 410 -42.88 8.09 12.92
C MET A 410 -42.89 7.43 11.53
N ASP A 411 -43.42 8.17 10.55
CA ASP A 411 -43.22 7.92 9.12
C ASP A 411 -41.81 8.43 8.73
N PRO A 412 -40.87 7.57 8.30
CA PRO A 412 -39.51 7.98 7.97
C PRO A 412 -39.44 8.95 6.78
N HIS A 413 -40.52 9.12 6.02
CA HIS A 413 -40.62 10.09 4.92
C HIS A 413 -41.18 11.44 5.36
N SER A 414 -41.66 11.60 6.59
CA SER A 414 -42.36 12.82 6.99
C SER A 414 -41.49 14.08 7.08
N TRP A 415 -40.16 13.93 7.10
CA TRP A 415 -39.23 15.05 7.28
C TRP A 415 -39.27 16.09 6.14
N TRP A 416 -39.62 15.69 4.91
CA TRP A 416 -39.68 16.61 3.76
C TRP A 416 -41.11 17.07 3.42
N PHE A 417 -42.12 16.57 4.14
CA PHE A 417 -43.51 16.97 3.92
C PHE A 417 -43.64 18.49 4.14
N GLY A 418 -44.14 19.22 3.13
CA GLY A 418 -44.25 20.68 3.16
C GLY A 418 -43.01 21.45 2.67
N ILE A 419 -41.85 20.82 2.46
CA ILE A 419 -40.67 21.46 1.85
C ILE A 419 -40.82 21.53 0.32
N LYS A 420 -41.39 20.48 -0.28
CA LYS A 420 -41.61 20.39 -1.73
C LYS A 420 -42.84 21.20 -2.15
N THR A 421 -42.77 22.53 -2.10
CA THR A 421 -43.78 23.39 -2.69
C THR A 421 -43.53 23.52 -4.19
N LEU A 422 -44.48 23.08 -5.03
CA LEU A 422 -44.50 23.44 -6.46
C LEU A 422 -44.64 24.96 -6.56
N GLN A 423 -43.58 25.66 -6.91
CA GLN A 423 -43.71 27.02 -7.43
C GLN A 423 -44.30 26.91 -8.84
N ILE A 424 -45.63 27.00 -8.93
CA ILE A 424 -46.30 27.23 -10.21
C ILE A 424 -45.90 28.65 -10.63
N ARG A 425 -45.06 28.77 -11.66
CA ARG A 425 -44.72 30.05 -12.28
C ARG A 425 -45.88 30.57 -13.11
#